data_AF-A0A0F8XR02-F1
#
_entry.id   AF-A0A0F8XR02-F1
#
_cell.length_a   1.000
_cell.length_b   1.000
_cell.length_c   1.000
_cell.angle_alpha   90.00
_cell.angle_beta   90.00
_cell.angle_gamma   90.00
#
_symmetry.space_group_name_H-M   'P 1'
#
loop_
_entity.id
_entity.type
_entity.pdbx_description
1 polymer ?
#
loop_
_entity_poly.entity_id
_entity_poly.type
_entity_poly.pdbx_seq_one_letter_code
_entity_poly.pdbx_strand_id
1 'polypeptide(L)'
;ARRVRVDIERGRYRDVQTRAKVIARTETAFAQSTSTIERSREAGVQMAIVFDNRTGFDDDICSAMDGITVTLDEAQALAADEHPNGTRSFSPLIQEDQQEQ
;
A
#
# COMPACT_ATOMS: atom_id res chain seq x y z
N ALA A 1 -18.63 11.82 25.77
CA ALA A 1 -18.62 10.73 24.78
C ALA A 1 -18.91 9.33 25.39
N ARG A 2 -19.96 9.16 26.22
CA ARG A 2 -20.30 7.85 26.84
C ARG A 2 -21.32 7.04 26.01
N ARG A 3 -22.20 7.73 25.28
CA ARG A 3 -23.31 7.16 24.50
C ARG A 3 -22.83 6.39 23.26
N VAL A 4 -21.97 6.99 22.44
CA VAL A 4 -21.47 6.37 21.18
C VAL A 4 -20.51 5.19 21.42
N ARG A 5 -20.05 5.00 22.67
CA ARG A 5 -19.05 3.98 23.02
C ARG A 5 -19.63 2.56 23.05
N VAL A 6 -20.95 2.43 23.03
CA VAL A 6 -21.67 1.14 22.98
C VAL A 6 -21.88 0.70 21.53
N ASP A 7 -21.95 1.67 20.61
CA ASP A 7 -22.25 1.44 19.19
C ASP A 7 -20.99 1.31 18.32
N ILE A 8 -19.81 1.68 18.85
CA ILE A 8 -18.53 1.56 18.16
C ILE A 8 -17.75 0.40 18.78
N GLU A 9 -17.58 -0.66 17.99
CA GLU A 9 -16.76 -1.81 18.36
C GLU A 9 -15.32 -1.37 18.65
N ARG A 10 -14.75 -1.87 19.76
CA ARG A 10 -13.38 -1.51 20.13
C ARG A 10 -12.42 -2.26 19.21
N GLY A 11 -11.64 -1.50 18.43
CA GLY A 11 -10.55 -2.07 17.63
C GLY A 11 -9.47 -2.75 18.47
N ARG A 12 -8.59 -3.50 17.79
CA ARG A 12 -7.50 -4.33 18.35
C ARG A 12 -6.64 -3.63 19.41
N TYR A 13 -6.38 -2.34 19.24
CA TYR A 13 -5.51 -1.56 20.12
C TYR A 13 -6.31 -0.80 21.19
N ARG A 14 -5.98 -1.01 22.46
CA ARG A 14 -6.64 -0.33 23.60
C ARG A 14 -6.08 1.06 23.90
N ASP A 15 -4.80 1.25 23.60
CA ASP A 15 -4.08 2.51 23.83
C ASP A 15 -4.36 3.53 22.71
N VAL A 16 -4.69 4.76 23.10
CA VAL A 16 -5.06 5.84 22.17
C VAL A 16 -3.87 6.25 21.31
N GLN A 17 -2.66 6.29 21.88
CA GLN A 17 -1.45 6.68 21.15
C GLN A 17 -1.09 5.65 20.07
N THR A 18 -1.19 4.36 20.40
CA THR A 18 -0.99 3.26 19.46
C THR A 18 -2.00 3.32 18.32
N ARG A 19 -3.29 3.53 18.63
CA ARG A 19 -4.32 3.69 17.60
C ARG A 19 -4.04 4.87 16.68
N ALA A 20 -3.74 6.03 17.24
CA ALA A 20 -3.43 7.23 16.47
C ALA A 20 -2.24 7.00 15.52
N LYS A 21 -1.19 6.32 16.00
CA LYS A 21 -0.03 5.97 15.17
C LYS A 21 -0.36 5.00 14.04
N VAL A 22 -1.18 3.98 14.31
CA VAL A 22 -1.59 3.01 13.28
C VAL A 22 -2.42 3.71 12.20
N ILE A 23 -3.41 4.52 12.60
CA ILE A 23 -4.23 5.32 11.67
C ILE A 23 -3.33 6.23 10.82
N ALA A 24 -2.47 7.02 11.47
CA ALA A 24 -1.59 7.95 10.75
C ALA A 24 -0.64 7.24 9.77
N ARG A 25 -0.10 6.06 10.15
CA ARG A 25 0.75 5.26 9.26
C ARG A 25 -0.02 4.76 8.05
N THR A 26 -1.20 4.20 8.27
CA THR A 26 -2.07 3.68 7.22
C THR A 26 -2.48 4.79 6.25
N GLU A 27 -2.95 5.94 6.76
CA GLU A 27 -3.32 7.10 5.93
C GLU A 27 -2.13 7.64 5.13
N THR A 28 -0.94 7.69 5.74
CA THR A 28 0.29 8.13 5.07
C THR A 28 0.67 7.16 3.94
N ALA A 29 0.62 5.85 4.19
CA ALA A 29 0.94 4.83 3.20
C ALA A 29 -0.03 4.85 2.01
N PHE A 30 -1.32 5.04 2.28
CA PHE A 30 -2.34 5.21 1.24
C PHE A 30 -2.06 6.45 0.38
N ALA A 31 -1.80 7.60 1.01
CA ALA A 31 -1.47 8.84 0.31
C ALA A 31 -0.20 8.70 -0.53
N GLN A 32 0.85 8.05 0.01
CA GLN A 32 2.08 7.79 -0.73
C GLN A 32 1.87 6.87 -1.93
N SER A 33 1.11 5.78 -1.77
CA SER A 33 0.82 4.82 -2.84
C SER A 33 0.06 5.48 -3.98
N THR A 34 -1.02 6.20 -3.64
CA THR A 34 -1.81 6.97 -4.62
C THR A 34 -0.93 7.99 -5.35
N SER A 35 -0.13 8.75 -4.61
CA SER A 35 0.76 9.76 -5.20
C SER A 35 1.81 9.15 -6.12
N THR A 36 2.34 7.98 -5.79
CA THR A 36 3.29 7.25 -6.65
C THR A 36 2.63 6.74 -7.92
N ILE A 37 1.43 6.17 -7.84
CA ILE A 37 0.69 5.65 -8.99
C ILE A 37 0.33 6.79 -9.95
N GLU A 38 -0.22 7.89 -9.44
CA GLU A 38 -0.60 9.05 -10.26
C GLU A 38 0.62 9.69 -10.93
N ARG A 39 1.73 9.90 -10.21
CA ARG A 39 2.98 10.38 -10.82
C ARG A 39 3.50 9.45 -11.92
N SER A 40 3.39 8.14 -11.71
CA SER A 40 3.82 7.14 -12.69
C SER A 40 2.98 7.23 -13.97
N ARG A 41 1.66 7.44 -13.81
CA ARG A 41 0.72 7.66 -14.91
C ARG A 41 1.05 8.92 -15.69
N GLU A 42 1.31 10.03 -15.00
CA GLU A 42 1.74 11.29 -15.64
C GLU A 42 3.08 11.15 -16.38
N ALA A 43 3.98 10.31 -15.88
CA ALA A 43 5.26 9.99 -16.52
C ALA A 43 5.15 8.99 -17.70
N GLY A 44 3.94 8.51 -18.02
CA GLY A 44 3.71 7.55 -19.10
C GLY A 44 4.11 6.11 -18.77
N VAL A 45 4.41 5.80 -17.51
CA VAL A 45 4.67 4.43 -17.05
C VAL A 45 3.34 3.66 -17.01
N GLN A 46 3.35 2.40 -17.42
CA GLN A 46 2.14 1.56 -17.49
C GLN A 46 2.07 0.49 -16.40
N MET A 47 3.22 0.12 -15.84
CA MET A 47 3.37 -1.01 -14.94
C MET A 47 4.06 -0.59 -13.64
N ALA A 48 3.76 -1.30 -12.56
CA ALA A 48 4.40 -1.15 -11.26
C ALA A 48 4.77 -2.51 -10.69
N ILE A 49 5.88 -2.55 -9.94
CA ILE A 49 6.25 -3.70 -9.11
C ILE A 49 5.60 -3.52 -7.73
N VAL A 50 5.01 -4.60 -7.21
CA VAL A 50 4.43 -4.68 -5.86
C VAL A 50 5.49 -5.15 -4.86
N PHE A 51 5.54 -4.51 -3.69
CA PHE A 51 6.32 -4.97 -2.55
C PHE A 51 5.40 -5.21 -1.36
N ASP A 52 5.34 -6.43 -0.86
CA ASP A 52 4.41 -6.87 0.18
C ASP A 52 5.01 -7.87 1.19
N ASN A 53 6.22 -8.40 0.96
CA ASN A 53 6.94 -9.26 1.90
C ASN A 53 8.41 -8.81 2.05
N ARG A 54 8.61 -7.53 2.37
CA ARG A 54 9.96 -6.93 2.45
C ARG A 54 10.83 -7.51 3.57
N THR A 55 10.24 -8.20 4.55
CA THR A 55 10.98 -8.73 5.70
C THR A 55 11.18 -10.25 5.65
N GLY A 56 10.49 -10.96 4.76
CA GLY A 56 10.55 -12.42 4.65
C GLY A 56 9.79 -13.18 5.75
N PHE A 57 9.02 -12.49 6.59
CA PHE A 57 8.25 -13.06 7.71
C PHE A 57 6.73 -12.88 7.56
N ASP A 58 6.26 -12.45 6.39
CA ASP A 58 4.83 -12.26 6.13
C ASP A 58 4.14 -13.56 5.70
N ASP A 59 2.81 -13.51 5.57
CA ASP A 59 2.00 -14.67 5.20
C ASP A 59 2.16 -15.09 3.72
N ASP A 60 1.57 -16.24 3.37
CA ASP A 60 1.65 -16.81 2.02
C ASP A 60 1.10 -15.87 0.94
N ILE A 61 0.12 -15.03 1.28
CA ILE A 61 -0.49 -14.07 0.34
C ILE A 61 0.48 -12.92 0.09
N CYS A 62 1.01 -12.32 1.16
CA CYS A 62 2.01 -11.26 1.08
C CYS A 62 3.24 -11.73 0.29
N SER A 63 3.68 -12.96 0.55
CA SER A 63 4.81 -13.59 -0.15
C SER A 63 4.54 -13.80 -1.64
N ALA A 64 3.31 -14.20 -2.01
CA ALA A 64 2.93 -14.39 -3.40
C ALA A 64 2.76 -13.07 -4.17
N MET A 65 2.43 -11.98 -3.47
CA MET A 65 2.28 -10.64 -4.03
C MET A 65 3.60 -9.89 -4.13
N ASP A 66 4.62 -10.26 -3.37
CA ASP A 66 5.91 -9.58 -3.41
C ASP A 66 6.65 -9.80 -4.74
N GLY A 67 7.10 -8.72 -5.36
CA GLY A 67 7.86 -8.73 -6.61
C GLY A 67 7.02 -8.91 -7.88
N ILE A 68 5.71 -9.11 -7.79
CA ILE A 68 4.87 -9.22 -8.98
C ILE A 68 4.76 -7.88 -9.69
N THR A 69 4.58 -7.93 -11.00
CA THR A 69 4.34 -6.74 -11.82
C THR A 69 2.85 -6.66 -12.15
N VAL A 70 2.26 -5.48 -11.94
CA VAL A 70 0.86 -5.19 -12.21
C VAL A 70 0.73 -3.92 -13.05
N THR A 71 -0.40 -3.74 -13.72
CA THR A 71 -0.75 -2.47 -14.35
C THR A 71 -0.98 -1.37 -13.30
N LEU A 72 -0.89 -0.09 -13.69
CA LEU A 72 -1.21 1.00 -12.75
C LEU A 72 -2.66 0.98 -12.24
N ASP A 73 -3.61 0.48 -13.04
CA ASP A 73 -5.00 0.38 -12.62
C ASP A 73 -5.21 -0.73 -11.58
N GLU A 74 -4.52 -1.87 -11.75
CA GLU A 74 -4.45 -2.92 -10.74
C GLU A 74 -3.73 -2.45 -9.47
N ALA A 75 -2.62 -1.71 -9.61
CA ALA A 75 -1.93 -1.10 -8.47
C ALA A 75 -2.86 -0.15 -7.69
N GLN A 76 -3.69 0.62 -8.39
CA GLN A 76 -4.67 1.51 -7.76
C GLN A 76 -5.76 0.72 -7.02
N ALA A 77 -6.24 -0.38 -7.61
CA ALA A 77 -7.20 -1.26 -6.95
C ALA A 77 -6.59 -1.92 -5.69
N LEU A 78 -5.35 -2.39 -5.78
CA LEU A 78 -4.61 -2.99 -4.65
C LEU A 78 -4.29 -1.97 -3.54
N ALA A 79 -4.04 -0.70 -3.89
CA ALA A 79 -3.86 0.38 -2.93
C ALA A 79 -5.17 0.75 -2.21
N ALA A 80 -6.31 0.66 -2.91
CA ALA A 80 -7.64 0.89 -2.35
C ALA A 80 -8.09 -0.25 -1.41
N ASP A 81 -7.63 -1.49 -1.65
CA ASP A 81 -7.86 -2.66 -0.79
C ASP A 81 -6.98 -2.68 0.50
N GLU A 82 -6.51 -1.50 0.92
CA GLU A 82 -5.79 -1.16 2.15
C GLU A 82 -5.10 -2.34 2.89
N HIS A 83 -3.80 -2.48 2.72
CA HIS A 83 -3.04 -3.52 3.40
C HIS A 83 -2.89 -3.23 4.91
N PRO A 84 -3.00 -4.23 5.80
CA PRO A 84 -2.71 -4.06 7.23
C PRO A 84 -1.38 -3.35 7.48
N ASN A 85 -1.42 -2.31 8.33
CA ASN A 85 -0.28 -1.43 8.65
C ASN A 85 0.35 -0.68 7.47
N GLY A 86 -0.27 -0.67 6.28
CA GLY A 86 0.26 0.00 5.10
C GLY A 86 1.60 -0.55 4.61
N THR A 87 1.81 -1.87 4.74
CA THR A 87 3.09 -2.51 4.38
C THR A 87 3.28 -2.74 2.89
N ARG A 88 2.18 -2.88 2.14
CA ARG A 88 2.17 -2.96 0.68
C ARG A 88 2.55 -1.63 0.05
N SER A 89 3.48 -1.66 -0.88
CA SER A 89 3.94 -0.46 -1.61
C SER A 89 4.22 -0.78 -3.08
N PHE A 90 4.33 0.27 -3.90
CA PHE A 90 4.48 0.15 -5.35
C PHE A 90 5.66 0.98 -5.83
N SER A 91 6.37 0.49 -6.84
CA SER A 91 7.36 1.28 -7.59
C SER A 91 7.06 1.22 -9.07
N PRO A 92 7.16 2.34 -9.82
CA PRO A 92 7.05 2.31 -11.27
C PRO A 92 8.09 1.37 -11.87
N LEU A 93 7.66 0.57 -12.85
CA LEU A 93 8.55 -0.20 -13.71
C LEU A 93 8.90 0.66 -14.92
N ILE A 94 10.03 1.34 -14.87
CA ILE A 94 10.56 2.09 -16.01
C ILE A 94 11.24 1.06 -16.91
N GLN A 95 10.69 0.82 -18.11
CA GLN A 95 11.44 0.10 -19.14
C GLN A 95 12.61 1.00 -19.53
N GLU A 96 13.84 0.58 -19.23
CA GLU A 96 15.00 1.18 -19.85
C GLU A 96 14.88 0.89 -21.34
N ASP A 97 14.72 1.94 -22.16
CA ASP A 97 14.91 1.82 -23.60
C ASP A 97 16.27 1.16 -23.80
N GLN A 98 16.28 -0.06 -24.33
CA GLN A 98 17.49 -0.69 -24.86
C GLN A 98 17.94 0.15 -26.06
N GLN A 99 18.61 1.27 -25.80
CA GLN A 99 19.40 1.99 -26.77
C GLN A 99 20.73 1.25 -26.94
N GLU A 100 20.66 0.06 -27.55
CA GLU A 100 21.80 -0.50 -28.27
C GLU A 100 21.73 -0.02 -29.71
N GLN A 101 22.41 1.09 -30.03
CA GLN A 101 23.06 1.34 -31.33
C GLN A 101 24.31 2.20 -31.13
#